data_AF-A0A328S2L6-F1
#
_entry.id   AF-A0A328S2L6-F1
#
_cell.length_a   1.000
_cell.length_b   1.000
_cell.length_c   1.000
_cell.angle_alpha   90.00
_cell.angle_beta   90.00
_cell.angle_gamma   90.00
#
_symmetry.space_group_name_H-M   'P 1'
#
loop_
_entity.id
_entity.type
_entity.pdbx_description
1 polymer ?
#
loop_
_entity_poly.entity_id
_entity_poly.type
_entity_poly.pdbx_seq_one_letter_code
_entity_poly.pdbx_strand_id
1 'polypeptide(L)'
;MSSQSNSTVTKKNTSSIQKTTNKSVKQSTRTTSTKHTSTITVTNKTIKYGNSVTLVATVADKTLNSYAKSGKVVFKVNGKTVGSTTVSNGKAYYTYNSKSLSVKTYTISAVYGGNSTITSSRNTGYLKVIKQASLMTVSNKSVNAGSSVQLVATIVNNQTNAYITGGKVAFKINGKTVGYGTVSNGKAYYTYSTKSLGAKSYKITATYSGNNKYQSTTGSGTLKITSVSFTYSQVKNAAVYVRNQLESNHMIKTVTVGSTTMGIEDFLPIMINMVNNVKNKKSSSNVAYQNYNSISSQTDTMSTTTLYLSQMITVGNSVLTFYKNNNRPPTYVTVNGKKFGYYNIIYCYSKILDVSTTSYLPATTKVYNWTSIHPTVATARAIYISSDNIYSNTKDKAFVSQIKSLLEAKGFKVYTLGIGPNTHNTAIWAGTLPDNAVQLSLFGGADAGVIYDVCTRSYMRTKANRLVFFAFNANTAKNITGLSWLERAHDDNYSPSSFKGIAHPDTYLKNHGYDYMYYTSASQIVTALIKYIS
;
A
#
# COMPACT_ATOMS: atom_id res chain seq x y z
N MET A 1 -18.59 42.89 86.64
CA MET A 1 -19.46 43.86 87.35
C MET A 1 -20.02 44.79 86.28
N SER A 2 -21.31 44.79 85.92
CA SER A 2 -22.52 45.21 86.68
C SER A 2 -22.49 46.70 87.05
N SER A 3 -23.50 47.54 86.75
CA SER A 3 -24.81 47.33 86.08
C SER A 3 -25.49 48.67 85.67
N GLN A 4 -26.74 48.60 85.20
CA GLN A 4 -27.80 49.64 84.97
C GLN A 4 -27.88 50.80 86.02
N SER A 5 -28.54 51.98 85.84
CA SER A 5 -29.33 52.62 84.74
C SER A 5 -29.80 54.06 85.10
N ASN A 6 -30.33 54.86 84.13
CA ASN A 6 -31.24 56.05 84.24
C ASN A 6 -30.74 57.32 85.01
N SER A 7 -30.56 58.54 84.43
CA SER A 7 -31.50 59.59 83.90
C SER A 7 -32.10 60.53 84.99
N THR A 8 -32.62 61.77 84.79
CA THR A 8 -33.26 62.51 83.64
C THR A 8 -33.31 64.07 83.90
N VAL A 9 -34.16 64.85 83.20
CA VAL A 9 -34.66 66.26 83.48
C VAL A 9 -33.87 67.47 82.84
N THR A 10 -34.47 68.68 82.78
CA THR A 10 -34.10 69.90 81.97
C THR A 10 -34.32 71.24 82.77
N LYS A 11 -34.27 72.52 82.32
CA LYS A 11 -34.66 73.25 81.05
C LYS A 11 -34.32 74.78 81.08
N LYS A 12 -34.56 75.51 79.96
CA LYS A 12 -34.82 77.00 79.76
C LYS A 12 -33.68 78.07 79.69
N ASN A 13 -33.72 78.87 78.59
CA ASN A 13 -33.74 80.37 78.36
C ASN A 13 -32.90 81.37 79.23
N THR A 14 -32.56 82.62 78.82
CA THR A 14 -33.22 83.63 77.91
C THR A 14 -32.20 84.62 77.22
N SER A 15 -32.61 85.81 76.73
CA SER A 15 -31.96 86.57 75.62
C SER A 15 -31.79 88.11 75.80
N SER A 16 -30.79 88.73 75.16
CA SER A 16 -30.78 90.12 74.58
C SER A 16 -29.48 90.36 73.74
N ILE A 17 -29.36 91.03 72.57
CA ILE A 17 -30.03 92.14 71.83
C ILE A 17 -29.33 93.50 72.06
N GLN A 18 -28.87 94.30 71.07
CA GLN A 18 -28.69 94.15 69.59
C GLN A 18 -27.85 95.33 68.99
N LYS A 19 -27.03 95.10 67.93
CA LYS A 19 -26.63 96.13 66.92
C LYS A 19 -26.24 95.52 65.54
N THR A 20 -26.31 96.30 64.46
CA THR A 20 -26.55 95.80 63.08
C THR A 20 -25.66 96.36 61.96
N THR A 21 -25.42 95.55 60.91
CA THR A 21 -25.13 95.97 59.53
C THR A 21 -25.69 94.95 58.52
N ASN A 22 -25.94 95.39 57.28
CA ASN A 22 -26.80 94.69 56.31
C ASN A 22 -26.24 93.34 55.81
N LYS A 23 -27.09 92.29 55.85
CA LYS A 23 -26.93 91.07 55.04
C LYS A 23 -27.99 91.03 53.94
N SER A 24 -27.56 90.97 52.68
CA SER A 24 -28.46 90.65 51.57
C SER A 24 -28.87 89.17 51.66
N VAL A 25 -30.16 88.91 51.86
CA VAL A 25 -30.71 87.55 51.96
C VAL A 25 -30.90 86.97 50.55
N LYS A 26 -29.85 86.35 50.01
CA LYS A 26 -29.98 85.56 48.77
C LYS A 26 -30.67 84.23 49.08
N GLN A 27 -32.00 84.25 49.01
CA GLN A 27 -32.87 83.12 49.33
C GLN A 27 -32.50 81.87 48.51
N SER A 28 -31.93 80.86 49.18
CA SER A 28 -31.53 79.61 48.53
C SER A 28 -32.74 78.69 48.36
N THR A 29 -33.48 78.90 47.27
CA THR A 29 -34.54 77.98 46.83
C THR A 29 -33.92 76.67 46.35
N ARG A 30 -33.78 75.71 47.28
CA ARG A 30 -33.35 74.33 46.99
C ARG A 30 -34.42 73.61 46.16
N THR A 31 -34.47 73.91 44.87
CA THR A 31 -35.28 73.18 43.89
C THR A 31 -34.75 71.74 43.78
N THR A 32 -35.49 70.79 44.36
CA THR A 32 -35.21 69.37 44.20
C THR A 32 -35.57 68.93 42.79
N SER A 33 -34.66 69.17 41.84
CA SER A 33 -34.78 68.70 40.46
C SER A 33 -34.85 67.17 40.42
N THR A 34 -36.07 66.64 40.30
CA THR A 34 -36.35 65.22 40.19
C THR A 34 -35.93 64.74 38.81
N LYS A 35 -34.80 64.00 38.76
CA LYS A 35 -34.28 63.48 37.50
C LYS A 35 -35.30 62.57 36.81
N HIS A 36 -35.41 62.78 35.51
CA HIS A 36 -36.22 62.01 34.58
C HIS A 36 -35.80 60.53 34.56
N THR A 37 -36.75 59.62 34.36
CA THR A 37 -36.44 58.17 34.28
C THR A 37 -35.77 57.85 32.95
N SER A 38 -34.59 57.19 32.99
CA SER A 38 -33.99 56.65 31.76
C SER A 38 -34.40 55.20 31.48
N THR A 39 -34.39 54.83 30.20
CA THR A 39 -34.39 53.44 29.75
C THR A 39 -33.12 53.16 28.95
N ILE A 40 -32.66 51.92 28.99
CA ILE A 40 -31.52 51.44 28.19
C ILE A 40 -31.87 50.12 27.52
N THR A 41 -31.49 49.97 26.24
CA THR A 41 -31.54 48.69 25.51
C THR A 41 -30.13 48.31 25.07
N VAL A 42 -29.87 47.00 24.95
CA VAL A 42 -28.55 46.47 24.55
C VAL A 42 -28.73 45.66 23.28
N THR A 43 -28.00 46.02 22.21
CA THR A 43 -28.13 45.33 20.93
C THR A 43 -27.46 43.96 20.98
N ASN A 44 -28.25 42.89 20.80
CA ASN A 44 -27.75 41.53 20.64
C ASN A 44 -26.77 41.44 19.45
N LYS A 45 -25.71 40.63 19.59
CA LYS A 45 -24.67 40.45 18.55
C LYS A 45 -24.36 38.97 18.34
N THR A 46 -24.05 38.61 17.09
CA THR A 46 -23.47 37.32 16.71
C THR A 46 -22.17 37.57 15.96
N ILE A 47 -21.09 36.88 16.32
CA ILE A 47 -19.76 37.02 15.70
C ILE A 47 -19.09 35.66 15.48
N LYS A 48 -18.17 35.61 14.53
CA LYS A 48 -17.24 34.49 14.37
C LYS A 48 -16.14 34.55 15.44
N TYR A 49 -15.71 33.39 15.94
CA TYR A 49 -14.58 33.25 16.88
C TYR A 49 -13.36 34.06 16.42
N GLY A 50 -12.73 34.82 17.33
CA GLY A 50 -11.51 35.60 17.05
C GLY A 50 -11.74 37.01 16.47
N ASN A 51 -12.94 37.32 15.98
CA ASN A 51 -13.28 38.68 15.53
C ASN A 51 -13.58 39.59 16.73
N SER A 52 -13.33 40.90 16.60
CA SER A 52 -13.80 41.93 17.54
C SER A 52 -15.28 42.26 17.32
N VAL A 53 -15.93 42.91 18.29
CA VAL A 53 -17.35 43.31 18.21
C VAL A 53 -17.59 44.69 18.81
N THR A 54 -18.34 45.54 18.10
CA THR A 54 -18.87 46.78 18.69
C THR A 54 -20.11 46.47 19.50
N LEU A 55 -19.98 46.55 20.83
CA LEU A 55 -21.12 46.55 21.74
C LEU A 55 -21.86 47.89 21.61
N VAL A 56 -23.19 47.82 21.59
CA VAL A 56 -24.06 48.99 21.40
C VAL A 56 -25.12 48.98 22.47
N ALA A 57 -25.32 50.12 23.11
CA ALA A 57 -26.48 50.39 23.94
C ALA A 57 -27.17 51.68 23.51
N THR A 58 -28.49 51.70 23.54
CA THR A 58 -29.30 52.89 23.27
C THR A 58 -29.92 53.35 24.58
N VAL A 59 -29.76 54.63 24.93
CA VAL A 59 -30.26 55.24 26.17
C VAL A 59 -31.25 56.34 25.80
N ALA A 60 -32.45 56.27 26.37
CA ALA A 60 -33.51 57.26 26.20
C ALA A 60 -33.92 57.87 27.54
N ASP A 61 -34.34 59.13 27.50
CA ASP A 61 -35.19 59.73 28.50
C ASP A 61 -36.63 59.24 28.26
N LYS A 62 -37.14 58.40 29.17
CA LYS A 62 -38.50 57.86 29.10
C LYS A 62 -39.57 58.93 29.37
N THR A 63 -39.19 60.00 30.07
CA THR A 63 -40.08 61.08 30.53
C THR A 63 -40.34 62.08 29.41
N LEU A 64 -39.31 62.39 28.61
CA LEU A 64 -39.40 63.25 27.43
C LEU A 64 -39.53 62.49 26.10
N ASN A 65 -39.67 61.16 26.13
CA ASN A 65 -39.67 60.27 24.97
C ASN A 65 -38.55 60.60 23.95
N SER A 66 -37.34 60.87 24.43
CA SER A 66 -36.24 61.41 23.63
C SER A 66 -34.89 60.75 23.94
N TYR A 67 -33.89 60.99 23.11
CA TYR A 67 -32.57 60.36 23.26
C TYR A 67 -31.68 61.08 24.29
N ALA A 68 -30.99 60.29 25.12
CA ALA A 68 -30.01 60.81 26.06
C ALA A 68 -28.86 61.52 25.34
N LYS A 69 -28.61 62.79 25.68
CA LYS A 69 -27.58 63.63 25.03
C LYS A 69 -26.18 63.46 25.64
N SER A 70 -26.04 62.83 26.81
CA SER A 70 -24.77 62.72 27.55
C SER A 70 -24.80 61.63 28.64
N GLY A 71 -23.68 61.45 29.34
CA GLY A 71 -23.50 60.50 30.44
C GLY A 71 -22.68 59.26 30.03
N LYS A 72 -22.33 58.42 31.01
CA LYS A 72 -21.39 57.31 30.83
C LYS A 72 -22.10 55.95 30.84
N VAL A 73 -21.76 55.09 29.87
CA VAL A 73 -22.19 53.68 29.82
C VAL A 73 -21.01 52.77 30.09
N VAL A 74 -21.17 51.86 31.05
CA VAL A 74 -20.23 50.78 31.35
C VAL A 74 -20.74 49.47 30.74
N PHE A 75 -19.92 48.83 29.93
CA PHE A 75 -20.22 47.52 29.34
C PHE A 75 -19.58 46.38 30.12
N LYS A 76 -20.36 45.33 30.37
CA LYS A 76 -19.93 44.08 31.00
C LYS A 76 -20.21 42.89 30.10
N VAL A 77 -19.29 41.93 30.05
CA VAL A 77 -19.44 40.62 29.39
C VAL A 77 -19.33 39.55 30.47
N ASN A 78 -20.36 38.72 30.60
CA ASN A 78 -20.48 37.69 31.65
C ASN A 78 -20.17 38.23 33.06
N GLY A 79 -20.73 39.39 33.42
CA GLY A 79 -20.54 40.07 34.70
C GLY A 79 -19.26 40.91 34.83
N LYS A 80 -18.17 40.56 34.12
CA LYS A 80 -16.92 41.32 34.15
C LYS A 80 -17.01 42.59 33.29
N THR A 81 -16.61 43.73 33.85
CA THR A 81 -16.46 44.98 33.09
C THR A 81 -15.41 44.80 32.00
N VAL A 82 -15.76 45.17 30.76
CA VAL A 82 -14.83 45.15 29.62
C VAL A 82 -14.38 46.55 29.19
N GLY A 83 -15.21 47.57 29.46
CA GLY A 83 -14.87 48.96 29.16
C GLY A 83 -16.05 49.90 29.41
N SER A 84 -15.87 51.17 29.07
CA SER A 84 -16.91 52.20 29.15
C SER A 84 -16.75 53.24 28.06
N THR A 85 -17.84 53.92 27.72
CA THR A 85 -17.91 54.97 26.69
C THR A 85 -18.94 56.02 27.10
N THR A 86 -19.01 57.15 26.40
CA THR A 86 -20.05 58.17 26.59
C THR A 86 -21.26 57.89 25.68
N VAL A 87 -22.43 58.42 26.07
CA VAL A 87 -23.59 58.49 25.18
C VAL A 87 -23.45 59.72 24.28
N SER A 88 -23.63 59.52 22.97
CA SER A 88 -23.83 60.58 21.98
C SER A 88 -25.03 60.23 21.11
N ASN A 89 -25.92 61.20 20.86
CA ASN A 89 -27.17 61.01 20.11
C ASN A 89 -27.96 59.75 20.53
N GLY A 90 -28.11 59.55 21.84
CA GLY A 90 -28.83 58.41 22.43
C GLY A 90 -28.10 57.08 22.38
N LYS A 91 -26.88 56.98 21.82
CA LYS A 91 -26.17 55.70 21.66
C LYS A 91 -24.77 55.72 22.27
N ALA A 92 -24.40 54.58 22.82
CA ALA A 92 -23.09 54.29 23.39
C ALA A 92 -22.45 53.13 22.62
N TYR A 93 -21.29 53.36 22.01
CA TYR A 93 -20.55 52.38 21.22
C TYR A 93 -19.23 52.03 21.92
N TYR A 94 -18.94 50.73 22.07
CA TYR A 94 -17.67 50.26 22.63
C TYR A 94 -17.14 49.04 21.86
N THR A 95 -15.96 49.17 21.24
CA THR A 95 -15.31 48.08 20.50
C THR A 95 -14.60 47.12 21.45
N TYR A 96 -15.15 45.92 21.60
CA TYR A 96 -14.64 44.86 22.46
C TYR A 96 -13.82 43.84 21.67
N ASN A 97 -12.59 43.57 22.13
CA ASN A 97 -11.73 42.50 21.63
C ASN A 97 -12.12 41.16 22.26
N SER A 98 -12.87 40.34 21.53
CA SER A 98 -13.35 39.01 21.99
C SER A 98 -12.44 37.83 21.61
N LYS A 99 -11.16 38.06 21.27
CA LYS A 99 -10.23 36.97 20.87
C LYS A 99 -10.06 35.84 21.91
N SER A 100 -10.27 36.14 23.20
CA SER A 100 -10.22 35.18 24.30
C SER A 100 -11.53 34.42 24.55
N LEU A 101 -12.64 34.78 23.88
CA LEU A 101 -13.92 34.09 24.05
C LEU A 101 -13.95 32.77 23.27
N SER A 102 -14.40 31.69 23.91
CA SER A 102 -14.69 30.42 23.26
C SER A 102 -16.04 30.49 22.51
N VAL A 103 -16.31 29.49 21.67
CA VAL A 103 -17.56 29.40 20.90
C VAL A 103 -18.71 29.03 21.85
N LYS A 104 -19.46 30.03 22.31
CA LYS A 104 -20.72 29.93 23.05
C LYS A 104 -21.46 31.28 23.06
N THR A 105 -22.65 31.31 23.67
CA THR A 105 -23.36 32.55 23.99
C THR A 105 -22.87 33.12 25.32
N TYR A 106 -22.72 34.44 25.39
CA TYR A 106 -22.35 35.20 26.58
C TYR A 106 -23.40 36.28 26.86
N THR A 107 -23.78 36.47 28.12
CA THR A 107 -24.59 37.63 28.52
C THR A 107 -23.75 38.90 28.43
N ILE A 108 -24.26 39.92 27.75
CA ILE A 108 -23.73 41.28 27.80
C ILE A 108 -24.69 42.16 28.60
N SER A 109 -24.18 43.12 29.37
CA SER A 109 -25.02 44.09 30.06
C SER A 109 -24.40 45.48 30.02
N ALA A 110 -25.22 46.48 29.74
CA ALA A 110 -24.83 47.89 29.78
C ALA A 110 -25.44 48.54 31.03
N VAL A 111 -24.67 49.39 31.70
CA VAL A 111 -25.11 50.21 32.83
C VAL A 111 -24.87 51.67 32.46
N TYR A 112 -25.95 52.44 32.32
CA TYR A 112 -25.89 53.89 32.19
C TYR A 112 -25.86 54.52 33.59
N GLY A 113 -24.86 55.36 33.86
CA GLY A 113 -24.63 55.97 35.18
C GLY A 113 -25.56 57.14 35.53
N GLY A 114 -26.46 57.55 34.63
CA GLY A 114 -27.16 58.83 34.74
C GLY A 114 -26.34 60.01 34.20
N ASN A 115 -26.94 61.19 34.22
CA ASN A 115 -26.27 62.48 34.05
C ASN A 115 -26.91 63.51 35.02
N SER A 116 -26.90 64.80 34.67
CA SER A 116 -27.58 65.85 35.46
C SER A 116 -29.11 65.77 35.43
N THR A 117 -29.72 65.31 34.32
CA THR A 117 -31.18 65.37 34.11
C THR A 117 -31.88 64.01 34.14
N ILE A 118 -31.21 62.91 33.76
CA ILE A 118 -31.78 61.55 33.76
C ILE A 118 -31.08 60.60 34.74
N THR A 119 -31.86 59.66 35.29
CA THR A 119 -31.42 58.62 36.23
C THR A 119 -30.56 57.54 35.58
N SER A 120 -29.90 56.72 36.41
CA SER A 120 -29.18 55.52 35.96
C SER A 120 -30.13 54.39 35.55
N SER A 121 -29.73 53.56 34.59
CA SER A 121 -30.47 52.36 34.18
C SER A 121 -29.55 51.24 33.71
N ARG A 122 -30.05 49.99 33.73
CA ARG A 122 -29.31 48.78 33.32
C ARG A 122 -30.21 47.88 32.48
N ASN A 123 -29.63 47.24 31.46
CA ASN A 123 -30.29 46.17 30.71
C ASN A 123 -29.25 45.15 30.18
N THR A 124 -29.73 44.02 29.67
CA THR A 124 -28.96 42.88 29.16
C THR A 124 -29.28 42.57 27.71
N GLY A 125 -28.32 41.92 27.05
CA GLY A 125 -28.49 41.24 25.76
C GLY A 125 -27.52 40.06 25.68
N TYR A 126 -27.30 39.53 24.48
CA TYR A 126 -26.32 38.46 24.25
C TYR A 126 -25.23 38.81 23.22
N LEU A 127 -24.06 38.17 23.39
CA LEU A 127 -23.00 38.04 22.41
C LEU A 127 -22.83 36.54 22.08
N LYS A 128 -23.24 36.11 20.89
CA LYS A 128 -23.14 34.73 20.42
C LYS A 128 -21.87 34.55 19.58
N VAL A 129 -20.90 33.83 20.10
CA VAL A 129 -19.67 33.48 19.37
C VAL A 129 -19.88 32.15 18.65
N ILE A 130 -19.76 32.15 17.31
CA ILE A 130 -19.90 30.96 16.45
C ILE A 130 -18.56 30.51 15.88
N LYS A 131 -18.45 29.24 15.48
CA LYS A 131 -17.26 28.69 14.82
C LYS A 131 -16.98 29.40 13.49
N GLN A 132 -15.71 29.50 13.10
CA GLN A 132 -15.30 29.90 11.75
C GLN A 132 -15.51 28.75 10.74
N ALA A 133 -15.72 29.09 9.47
CA ALA A 133 -15.77 28.11 8.38
C ALA A 133 -14.36 27.59 8.04
N SER A 134 -14.26 26.31 7.68
CA SER A 134 -13.02 25.69 7.21
C SER A 134 -13.17 25.20 5.77
N LEU A 135 -12.10 25.33 5.00
CA LEU A 135 -11.98 24.78 3.65
C LEU A 135 -11.01 23.59 3.71
N MET A 136 -11.28 22.54 2.93
CA MET A 136 -10.38 21.39 2.83
C MET A 136 -10.19 20.94 1.39
N THR A 137 -8.94 20.77 0.99
CA THR A 137 -8.54 20.10 -0.25
C THR A 137 -7.97 18.72 0.06
N VAL A 138 -8.03 17.80 -0.91
CA VAL A 138 -7.47 16.45 -0.80
C VAL A 138 -6.56 16.24 -2.01
N SER A 139 -5.31 15.83 -1.78
CA SER A 139 -4.36 15.65 -2.87
C SER A 139 -4.74 14.46 -3.75
N ASN A 140 -4.74 14.67 -5.07
CA ASN A 140 -4.74 13.58 -6.04
C ASN A 140 -3.45 12.74 -5.89
N LYS A 141 -3.53 11.45 -6.17
CA LYS A 141 -2.42 10.49 -6.06
C LYS A 141 -2.45 9.52 -7.25
N SER A 142 -1.27 9.09 -7.71
CA SER A 142 -1.11 7.99 -8.65
C SER A 142 -0.07 7.03 -8.09
N VAL A 143 -0.38 5.73 -8.02
CA VAL A 143 0.53 4.67 -7.55
C VAL A 143 0.25 3.37 -8.29
N ASN A 144 1.22 2.45 -8.31
CA ASN A 144 1.01 1.12 -8.86
C ASN A 144 0.09 0.27 -7.97
N ALA A 145 -0.58 -0.71 -8.57
CA ALA A 145 -1.34 -1.74 -7.83
C ALA A 145 -0.44 -2.45 -6.79
N GLY A 146 -1.00 -2.79 -5.63
CA GLY A 146 -0.28 -3.45 -4.53
C GLY A 146 0.59 -2.54 -3.65
N SER A 147 0.86 -1.29 -4.07
CA SER A 147 1.68 -0.34 -3.31
C SER A 147 0.94 0.26 -2.11
N SER A 148 1.68 0.91 -1.20
CA SER A 148 1.09 1.79 -0.18
C SER A 148 1.11 3.25 -0.65
N VAL A 149 0.09 4.02 -0.29
CA VAL A 149 -0.07 5.44 -0.64
C VAL A 149 -0.43 6.27 0.58
N GLN A 150 0.26 7.39 0.76
CA GLN A 150 -0.11 8.37 1.78
C GLN A 150 -1.19 9.31 1.22
N LEU A 151 -2.41 9.16 1.74
CA LEU A 151 -3.52 10.09 1.54
C LEU A 151 -3.24 11.36 2.35
N VAL A 152 -3.53 12.53 1.76
CA VAL A 152 -3.25 13.84 2.37
C VAL A 152 -4.48 14.73 2.20
N ALA A 153 -4.90 15.37 3.29
CA ALA A 153 -5.88 16.43 3.29
C ALA A 153 -5.27 17.71 3.87
N THR A 154 -5.52 18.85 3.24
CA THR A 154 -5.05 20.17 3.68
C THR A 154 -6.26 20.99 4.13
N ILE A 155 -6.23 21.56 5.34
CA ILE A 155 -7.35 22.20 6.02
C ILE A 155 -6.95 23.63 6.42
N VAL A 156 -7.67 24.60 5.88
CA VAL A 156 -7.39 26.03 6.07
C VAL A 156 -8.64 26.80 6.51
N ASN A 157 -8.42 27.98 7.07
CA ASN A 157 -9.44 28.97 7.32
C ASN A 157 -10.01 29.48 5.97
N ASN A 158 -11.33 29.35 5.76
CA ASN A 158 -11.99 29.71 4.50
C ASN A 158 -11.95 31.23 4.17
N GLN A 159 -11.49 32.08 5.09
CA GLN A 159 -11.39 33.54 4.87
C GLN A 159 -9.96 34.07 4.80
N THR A 160 -8.99 33.37 5.40
CA THR A 160 -7.60 33.86 5.49
C THR A 160 -6.56 32.89 4.90
N ASN A 161 -6.98 31.71 4.44
CA ASN A 161 -6.13 30.60 4.01
C ASN A 161 -5.10 30.12 5.06
N ALA A 162 -5.13 30.64 6.29
CA ALA A 162 -4.27 30.21 7.37
C ALA A 162 -4.55 28.74 7.76
N TYR A 163 -3.48 27.97 7.94
CA TYR A 163 -3.55 26.57 8.33
C TYR A 163 -4.26 26.35 9.67
N ILE A 164 -5.13 25.34 9.72
CA ILE A 164 -5.85 24.94 10.94
C ILE A 164 -5.09 23.80 11.63
N THR A 165 -4.98 23.85 12.96
CA THR A 165 -4.40 22.78 13.79
C THR A 165 -5.45 22.25 14.77
N GLY A 166 -5.43 20.94 15.02
CA GLY A 166 -6.32 20.23 15.93
C GLY A 166 -7.65 19.80 15.30
N GLY A 167 -8.15 18.63 15.71
CA GLY A 167 -9.30 17.93 15.13
C GLY A 167 -8.89 16.69 14.34
N LYS A 168 -9.86 15.93 13.82
CA LYS A 168 -9.62 14.66 13.09
C LYS A 168 -10.20 14.73 11.67
N VAL A 169 -9.57 14.01 10.75
CA VAL A 169 -10.04 13.79 9.38
C VAL A 169 -10.30 12.29 9.21
N ALA A 170 -11.49 11.94 8.72
CA ALA A 170 -11.80 10.60 8.24
C ALA A 170 -11.51 10.53 6.73
N PHE A 171 -10.70 9.57 6.30
CA PHE A 171 -10.42 9.30 4.89
C PHE A 171 -11.29 8.15 4.38
N LYS A 172 -11.82 8.30 3.16
CA LYS A 172 -12.71 7.35 2.49
C LYS A 172 -12.24 7.08 1.06
N ILE A 173 -12.33 5.83 0.62
CA ILE A 173 -12.15 5.42 -0.77
C ILE A 173 -13.48 4.87 -1.27
N ASN A 174 -14.02 5.44 -2.36
CA ASN A 174 -15.35 5.14 -2.90
C ASN A 174 -16.45 5.11 -1.81
N GLY A 175 -16.40 6.04 -0.85
CA GLY A 175 -17.39 6.19 0.23
C GLY A 175 -17.13 5.35 1.49
N LYS A 176 -16.41 4.23 1.40
CA LYS A 176 -16.01 3.42 2.58
C LYS A 176 -14.86 4.11 3.34
N THR A 177 -15.02 4.30 4.65
CA THR A 177 -13.93 4.78 5.51
C THR A 177 -12.78 3.78 5.52
N VAL A 178 -11.57 4.27 5.23
CA VAL A 178 -10.34 3.46 5.24
C VAL A 178 -9.46 3.76 6.45
N GLY A 179 -9.56 4.95 7.04
CA GLY A 179 -8.79 5.33 8.22
C GLY A 179 -8.95 6.79 8.61
N TYR A 180 -8.12 7.25 9.56
CA TYR A 180 -8.18 8.59 10.14
C TYR A 180 -6.80 9.22 10.25
N GLY A 181 -6.74 10.55 10.18
CA GLY A 181 -5.56 11.35 10.51
C GLY A 181 -5.92 12.50 11.46
N THR A 182 -4.99 12.90 12.33
CA THR A 182 -5.10 14.13 13.13
C THR A 182 -4.62 15.33 12.32
N VAL A 183 -5.20 16.51 12.56
CA VAL A 183 -4.78 17.74 11.86
C VAL A 183 -3.64 18.43 12.62
N SER A 184 -2.47 18.54 11.99
CA SER A 184 -1.33 19.32 12.48
C SER A 184 -0.79 20.21 11.35
N ASN A 185 -0.48 21.47 11.66
CA ASN A 185 0.00 22.48 10.70
C ASN A 185 -0.79 22.50 9.39
N GLY A 186 -2.13 22.45 9.49
CA GLY A 186 -3.03 22.49 8.34
C GLY A 186 -3.11 21.20 7.53
N LYS A 187 -2.51 20.09 7.96
CA LYS A 187 -2.51 18.83 7.20
C LYS A 187 -2.92 17.64 8.07
N ALA A 188 -3.61 16.70 7.46
CA ALA A 188 -3.87 15.37 8.00
C ALA A 188 -3.41 14.31 7.00
N TYR A 189 -2.92 13.19 7.53
CA TYR A 189 -2.28 12.13 6.77
C TYR A 189 -2.88 10.77 7.13
N TYR A 190 -2.96 9.86 6.16
CA TYR A 190 -3.26 8.45 6.42
C TYR A 190 -2.60 7.55 5.36
N THR A 191 -1.88 6.52 5.80
CA THR A 191 -1.24 5.55 4.89
C THR A 191 -2.22 4.43 4.57
N TYR A 192 -2.53 4.24 3.29
CA TYR A 192 -3.50 3.28 2.79
C TYR A 192 -2.82 2.27 1.84
N SER A 193 -3.17 0.99 1.92
CA SER A 193 -2.64 -0.05 1.04
C SER A 193 -3.58 -0.31 -0.15
N THR A 194 -3.04 -0.36 -1.37
CA THR A 194 -3.82 -0.53 -2.61
C THR A 194 -3.92 -1.99 -3.07
N LYS A 195 -3.52 -2.97 -2.24
CA LYS A 195 -3.52 -4.41 -2.59
C LYS A 195 -4.86 -4.92 -3.13
N SER A 196 -5.99 -4.49 -2.57
CA SER A 196 -7.33 -4.88 -3.02
C SER A 196 -7.91 -4.02 -4.15
N LEU A 197 -7.11 -3.12 -4.75
CA LEU A 197 -7.54 -2.22 -5.81
C LEU A 197 -6.89 -2.58 -7.16
N GLY A 198 -7.71 -3.05 -8.10
CA GLY A 198 -7.31 -3.19 -9.51
C GLY A 198 -7.08 -1.83 -10.19
N ALA A 199 -6.41 -1.84 -11.34
CA ALA A 199 -6.00 -0.61 -12.04
C ALA A 199 -7.19 0.20 -12.61
N LYS A 200 -7.53 1.30 -11.95
CA LYS A 200 -8.47 2.35 -12.38
C LYS A 200 -8.35 3.59 -11.50
N SER A 201 -9.16 4.62 -11.76
CA SER A 201 -9.32 5.78 -10.85
C SER A 201 -10.35 5.47 -9.76
N TYR A 202 -10.04 5.88 -8.52
CA TYR A 202 -10.90 5.78 -7.35
C TYR A 202 -11.15 7.17 -6.76
N LYS A 203 -12.35 7.40 -6.20
CA LYS A 203 -12.69 8.67 -5.55
C LYS A 203 -12.20 8.64 -4.10
N ILE A 204 -11.26 9.52 -3.78
CA ILE A 204 -10.91 9.86 -2.39
C ILE A 204 -11.93 10.88 -1.92
N THR A 205 -12.54 10.67 -0.76
CA THR A 205 -13.19 11.75 0.00
C THR A 205 -12.62 11.83 1.41
N ALA A 206 -12.56 13.04 1.94
CA ALA A 206 -12.15 13.30 3.31
C ALA A 206 -13.23 14.11 4.04
N THR A 207 -13.38 13.88 5.34
CA THR A 207 -14.30 14.63 6.21
C THR A 207 -13.53 15.10 7.43
N TYR A 208 -13.33 16.41 7.56
CA TYR A 208 -12.77 17.04 8.75
C TYR A 208 -13.89 17.26 9.78
N SER A 209 -13.68 16.79 11.01
CA SER A 209 -14.65 16.84 12.12
C SER A 209 -14.99 18.26 12.60
N GLY A 210 -14.21 19.26 12.19
CA GLY A 210 -14.15 20.52 12.92
C GLY A 210 -13.37 20.36 14.23
N ASN A 211 -13.26 21.47 14.97
CA ASN A 211 -12.71 21.52 16.33
C ASN A 211 -13.49 22.55 17.17
N ASN A 212 -12.93 23.04 18.28
CA ASN A 212 -13.59 24.04 19.13
C ASN A 212 -13.71 25.44 18.50
N LYS A 213 -12.91 25.75 17.46
CA LYS A 213 -12.87 27.04 16.76
C LYS A 213 -13.49 26.98 15.36
N TYR A 214 -13.38 25.83 14.67
CA TYR A 214 -13.72 25.67 13.26
C TYR A 214 -14.81 24.62 13.02
N GLN A 215 -15.69 24.90 12.05
CA GLN A 215 -16.71 23.99 11.55
C GLN A 215 -16.09 22.77 10.84
N SER A 216 -16.88 21.70 10.71
CA SER A 216 -16.56 20.54 9.86
C SER A 216 -16.60 20.93 8.38
N THR A 217 -15.83 20.22 7.55
CA THR A 217 -15.82 20.43 6.09
C THR A 217 -15.44 19.14 5.35
N THR A 218 -15.70 19.09 4.06
CA THR A 218 -15.44 17.91 3.19
C THR A 218 -14.66 18.31 1.96
N GLY A 219 -13.78 17.43 1.52
CA GLY A 219 -12.99 17.60 0.29
C GLY A 219 -12.85 16.27 -0.45
N SER A 220 -12.48 16.33 -1.72
CA SER A 220 -12.31 15.14 -2.57
C SER A 220 -11.12 15.26 -3.51
N GLY A 221 -10.56 14.11 -3.87
CA GLY A 221 -9.50 13.96 -4.86
C GLY A 221 -9.57 12.58 -5.51
N THR A 222 -8.60 12.24 -6.35
CA THR A 222 -8.53 10.96 -7.06
C THR A 222 -7.32 10.13 -6.65
N LEU A 223 -7.52 8.80 -6.58
CA LEU A 223 -6.46 7.81 -6.45
C LEU A 223 -6.43 6.99 -7.75
N LYS A 224 -5.48 7.30 -8.65
CA LYS A 224 -5.23 6.52 -9.86
C LYS A 224 -4.35 5.32 -9.49
N ILE A 225 -4.87 4.12 -9.70
CA ILE A 225 -4.08 2.89 -9.63
C ILE A 225 -3.61 2.53 -11.03
N THR A 226 -2.29 2.51 -11.24
CA THR A 226 -1.65 2.06 -12.48
C THR A 226 -1.32 0.58 -12.41
N SER A 227 -1.63 -0.17 -13.46
CA SER A 227 -1.12 -1.52 -13.67
C SER A 227 0.29 -1.45 -14.24
N VAL A 228 1.25 -2.10 -13.59
CA VAL A 228 2.40 -2.66 -14.31
C VAL A 228 1.85 -3.70 -15.30
N SER A 229 2.46 -3.89 -16.46
CA SER A 229 2.06 -4.93 -17.41
C SER A 229 3.29 -5.56 -18.06
N PHE A 230 3.19 -6.84 -18.41
CA PHE A 230 4.33 -7.64 -18.84
C PHE A 230 4.14 -8.17 -20.26
N THR A 231 5.22 -8.13 -21.05
CA THR A 231 5.26 -8.66 -22.41
C THR A 231 5.32 -10.19 -22.42
N TYR A 232 5.01 -10.82 -23.56
CA TYR A 232 5.19 -12.26 -23.76
C TYR A 232 6.58 -12.76 -23.34
N SER A 233 7.65 -12.05 -23.72
CA SER A 233 9.03 -12.43 -23.39
C SER A 233 9.31 -12.39 -21.89
N GLN A 234 8.86 -11.33 -21.20
CA GLN A 234 9.04 -11.21 -19.74
C GLN A 234 8.30 -12.31 -18.98
N VAL A 235 7.06 -12.61 -19.38
CA VAL A 235 6.27 -13.70 -18.75
C VAL A 235 6.86 -15.07 -19.07
N LYS A 236 7.35 -15.31 -20.30
CA LYS A 236 8.04 -16.54 -20.65
C LYS A 236 9.29 -16.76 -19.80
N ASN A 237 10.20 -15.79 -19.74
CA ASN A 237 11.49 -15.97 -19.03
C ASN A 237 11.26 -16.24 -17.53
N ALA A 238 10.31 -15.53 -16.91
CA ALA A 238 9.88 -15.81 -15.54
C ALA A 238 9.26 -17.22 -15.40
N ALA A 239 8.47 -17.67 -16.37
CA ALA A 239 7.88 -19.01 -16.37
C ALA A 239 8.93 -20.12 -16.48
N VAL A 240 10.01 -19.93 -17.25
CA VAL A 240 11.12 -20.90 -17.30
C VAL A 240 11.87 -20.96 -15.97
N TYR A 241 12.16 -19.82 -15.34
CA TYR A 241 12.71 -19.79 -13.98
C TYR A 241 11.82 -20.57 -12.98
N VAL A 242 10.51 -20.37 -13.01
CA VAL A 242 9.55 -21.10 -12.16
C VAL A 242 9.58 -22.60 -12.43
N ARG A 243 9.65 -23.05 -13.70
CA ARG A 243 9.83 -24.47 -14.03
C ARG A 243 11.11 -25.01 -13.37
N ASN A 244 12.24 -24.35 -13.61
CA ASN A 244 13.55 -24.81 -13.18
C ASN A 244 13.64 -24.97 -11.66
N GLN A 245 13.11 -24.02 -10.89
CA GLN A 245 13.12 -24.11 -9.43
C GLN A 245 12.25 -25.27 -8.92
N LEU A 246 11.03 -25.46 -9.47
CA LEU A 246 10.16 -26.55 -9.03
C LEU A 246 10.71 -27.94 -9.40
N GLU A 247 11.41 -28.07 -10.53
CA GLU A 247 12.06 -29.32 -10.94
C GLU A 247 13.30 -29.63 -10.09
N SER A 248 14.11 -28.62 -9.73
CA SER A 248 15.23 -28.71 -8.77
C SER A 248 14.79 -28.68 -7.29
N ASN A 249 13.56 -29.12 -6.97
CA ASN A 249 13.06 -29.28 -5.59
C ASN A 249 13.00 -28.00 -4.73
N HIS A 250 12.94 -26.81 -5.35
CA HIS A 250 12.85 -25.53 -4.64
C HIS A 250 11.43 -24.93 -4.64
N MET A 251 10.79 -24.89 -3.48
CA MET A 251 9.53 -24.16 -3.25
C MET A 251 9.73 -22.64 -3.22
N ILE A 252 9.60 -21.99 -4.37
CA ILE A 252 9.65 -20.52 -4.47
C ILE A 252 8.37 -19.83 -3.99
N LYS A 253 8.55 -18.71 -3.25
CA LYS A 253 7.47 -17.82 -2.80
C LYS A 253 7.24 -16.64 -3.75
N THR A 254 8.27 -16.23 -4.49
CA THR A 254 8.29 -15.04 -5.32
C THR A 254 8.99 -15.28 -6.65
N VAL A 255 8.65 -14.48 -7.66
CA VAL A 255 9.30 -14.46 -8.98
C VAL A 255 9.47 -13.01 -9.45
N THR A 256 10.52 -12.74 -10.22
CA THR A 256 10.75 -11.42 -10.86
C THR A 256 10.34 -11.49 -12.33
N VAL A 257 9.46 -10.58 -12.74
CA VAL A 257 8.97 -10.45 -14.13
C VAL A 257 9.37 -9.08 -14.65
N GLY A 258 10.27 -9.04 -15.64
CA GLY A 258 10.96 -7.79 -16.00
C GLY A 258 11.75 -7.25 -14.80
N SER A 259 11.37 -6.06 -14.32
CA SER A 259 11.93 -5.44 -13.11
C SER A 259 11.07 -5.58 -11.85
N THR A 260 9.95 -6.32 -11.91
CA THR A 260 8.97 -6.39 -10.80
C THR A 260 8.99 -7.76 -10.12
N THR A 261 9.42 -7.82 -8.86
CA THR A 261 9.24 -9.00 -7.99
C THR A 261 7.81 -9.06 -7.47
N MET A 262 7.18 -10.23 -7.52
CA MET A 262 5.81 -10.49 -7.06
C MET A 262 5.67 -11.86 -6.39
N GLY A 263 4.56 -12.12 -5.71
CA GLY A 263 4.23 -13.44 -5.19
C GLY A 263 3.93 -14.43 -6.32
N ILE A 264 4.17 -15.73 -6.12
CA ILE A 264 3.84 -16.75 -7.12
C ILE A 264 2.31 -16.85 -7.36
N GLU A 265 1.51 -16.42 -6.38
CA GLU A 265 0.06 -16.20 -6.46
C GLU A 265 -0.36 -15.07 -7.40
N ASP A 266 0.51 -14.08 -7.61
CA ASP A 266 0.27 -12.99 -8.56
C ASP A 266 0.67 -13.41 -9.98
N PHE A 267 1.66 -14.31 -10.08
CA PHE A 267 2.19 -14.78 -11.35
C PHE A 267 1.33 -15.85 -12.04
N LEU A 268 0.61 -16.70 -11.30
CA LEU A 268 -0.27 -17.71 -11.91
C LEU A 268 -1.35 -17.08 -12.83
N PRO A 269 -2.12 -16.04 -12.43
CA PRO A 269 -3.01 -15.31 -13.33
C PRO A 269 -2.31 -14.71 -14.54
N ILE A 270 -1.05 -14.26 -14.39
CA ILE A 270 -0.27 -13.68 -15.49
C ILE A 270 0.09 -14.76 -16.53
N MET A 271 0.55 -15.93 -16.08
CA MET A 271 0.82 -17.07 -16.96
C MET A 271 -0.43 -17.54 -17.71
N ILE A 272 -1.57 -17.69 -17.01
CA ILE A 272 -2.83 -18.14 -17.63
C ILE A 272 -3.27 -17.15 -18.72
N ASN A 273 -3.29 -15.85 -18.41
CA ASN A 273 -3.66 -14.82 -19.38
C ASN A 273 -2.69 -14.77 -20.57
N MET A 274 -1.40 -15.03 -20.36
CA MET A 274 -0.43 -15.07 -21.47
C MET A 274 -0.67 -16.28 -22.39
N VAL A 275 -0.97 -17.46 -21.84
CA VAL A 275 -1.37 -18.64 -22.64
C VAL A 275 -2.68 -18.36 -23.40
N ASN A 276 -3.66 -17.73 -22.76
CA ASN A 276 -4.88 -17.28 -23.42
C ASN A 276 -4.60 -16.26 -24.54
N ASN A 277 -3.66 -15.33 -24.34
CA ASN A 277 -3.26 -14.36 -25.37
C ASN A 277 -2.61 -15.06 -26.58
N VAL A 278 -1.67 -15.99 -26.39
CA VAL A 278 -1.09 -16.77 -27.50
C VAL A 278 -2.17 -17.59 -28.22
N LYS A 279 -3.03 -18.30 -27.48
CA LYS A 279 -4.13 -19.11 -28.06
C LYS A 279 -5.07 -18.28 -28.95
N ASN A 280 -5.29 -17.01 -28.60
CA ASN A 280 -6.15 -16.09 -29.34
C ASN A 280 -5.39 -15.19 -30.34
N LYS A 281 -4.13 -15.50 -30.68
CA LYS A 281 -3.26 -14.71 -31.59
C LYS A 281 -3.03 -13.25 -31.13
N LYS A 282 -3.05 -13.00 -29.82
CA LYS A 282 -2.93 -11.69 -29.15
C LYS A 282 -1.69 -11.60 -28.25
N SER A 283 -0.62 -12.32 -28.54
CA SER A 283 0.62 -12.35 -27.73
C SER A 283 1.37 -11.00 -27.62
N SER A 284 1.05 -10.03 -28.49
CA SER A 284 1.47 -8.63 -28.38
C SER A 284 0.72 -7.84 -27.30
N SER A 285 -0.39 -8.36 -26.77
CA SER A 285 -1.12 -7.74 -25.67
C SER A 285 -0.44 -8.05 -24.34
N ASN A 286 0.10 -7.02 -23.70
CA ASN A 286 0.69 -7.16 -22.36
C ASN A 286 -0.35 -7.63 -21.33
N VAL A 287 0.10 -8.43 -20.37
CA VAL A 287 -0.75 -8.91 -19.27
C VAL A 287 -0.53 -8.05 -18.03
N ALA A 288 -1.62 -7.52 -17.46
CA ALA A 288 -1.56 -6.62 -16.31
C ALA A 288 -1.24 -7.35 -14.99
N TYR A 289 -0.47 -6.68 -14.14
CA TYR A 289 -0.21 -7.06 -12.75
C TYR A 289 -1.39 -6.72 -11.83
N GLN A 290 -1.74 -7.64 -10.94
CA GLN A 290 -2.59 -7.43 -9.78
C GLN A 290 -2.04 -8.27 -8.62
N ASN A 291 -2.10 -7.73 -7.40
CA ASN A 291 -1.75 -8.48 -6.19
C ASN A 291 -2.96 -9.21 -5.60
N TYR A 292 -2.73 -10.44 -5.15
CA TYR A 292 -3.70 -11.31 -4.50
C TYR A 292 -3.21 -11.76 -3.12
N ASN A 293 -4.08 -12.41 -2.35
CA ASN A 293 -3.70 -13.01 -1.08
C ASN A 293 -3.14 -14.43 -1.33
N SER A 294 -2.07 -14.78 -0.63
CA SER A 294 -1.46 -16.12 -0.64
C SER A 294 -2.45 -17.21 -0.16
N ILE A 295 -2.21 -18.46 -0.54
CA ILE A 295 -2.84 -19.63 0.10
C ILE A 295 -2.00 -20.11 1.30
N SER A 296 -2.66 -20.76 2.27
CA SER A 296 -1.99 -21.45 3.38
C SER A 296 -1.64 -22.91 3.06
N SER A 297 -2.40 -23.58 2.18
CA SER A 297 -2.19 -24.97 1.77
C SER A 297 -2.81 -25.25 0.39
N GLN A 298 -2.32 -26.27 -0.30
CA GLN A 298 -2.94 -26.82 -1.51
C GLN A 298 -3.55 -28.20 -1.26
N THR A 299 -4.19 -28.79 -2.27
CA THR A 299 -4.47 -30.23 -2.28
C THR A 299 -4.28 -30.76 -3.70
N ASP A 300 -3.38 -31.72 -3.88
CA ASP A 300 -3.19 -32.39 -5.18
C ASP A 300 -3.48 -33.89 -5.02
N THR A 301 -4.22 -34.46 -5.96
CA THR A 301 -4.49 -35.90 -6.07
C THR A 301 -4.37 -36.37 -7.53
N MET A 302 -3.53 -35.70 -8.32
CA MET A 302 -3.29 -36.08 -9.71
C MET A 302 -2.37 -37.30 -9.77
N SER A 303 -2.73 -38.28 -10.59
CA SER A 303 -1.78 -39.27 -11.09
C SER A 303 -1.05 -38.69 -12.30
N THR A 304 0.09 -39.27 -12.67
CA THR A 304 0.75 -38.92 -13.94
C THR A 304 -0.18 -39.18 -15.12
N THR A 305 -0.40 -38.17 -15.95
CA THR A 305 -1.36 -38.18 -17.06
C THR A 305 -1.04 -37.09 -18.08
N THR A 306 -1.72 -37.08 -19.22
CA THR A 306 -1.57 -36.06 -20.26
C THR A 306 -2.88 -35.29 -20.39
N LEU A 307 -2.82 -33.96 -20.24
CA LEU A 307 -3.96 -33.08 -20.51
C LEU A 307 -3.77 -32.39 -21.87
N TYR A 308 -4.85 -32.30 -22.64
CA TYR A 308 -4.89 -31.51 -23.87
C TYR A 308 -4.89 -30.01 -23.55
N LEU A 309 -4.41 -29.20 -24.49
CA LEU A 309 -4.40 -27.74 -24.37
C LEU A 309 -5.81 -27.17 -24.10
N SER A 310 -6.86 -27.78 -24.68
CA SER A 310 -8.26 -27.43 -24.41
C SER A 310 -8.63 -27.57 -22.92
N GLN A 311 -8.28 -28.69 -22.29
CA GLN A 311 -8.50 -28.92 -20.85
C GLN A 311 -7.71 -27.90 -20.01
N MET A 312 -6.47 -27.59 -20.40
CA MET A 312 -5.67 -26.56 -19.70
C MET A 312 -6.28 -25.17 -19.83
N ILE A 313 -6.78 -24.76 -21.01
CA ILE A 313 -7.49 -23.48 -21.18
C ILE A 313 -8.74 -23.42 -20.26
N THR A 314 -9.50 -24.51 -20.15
CA THR A 314 -10.64 -24.60 -19.21
C THR A 314 -10.17 -24.45 -17.75
N VAL A 315 -9.13 -25.18 -17.33
CA VAL A 315 -8.51 -25.05 -16.00
C VAL A 315 -8.13 -23.60 -15.70
N GLY A 316 -7.43 -22.94 -16.63
CA GLY A 316 -7.03 -21.54 -16.49
C GLY A 316 -8.22 -20.59 -16.31
N ASN A 317 -9.26 -20.74 -17.13
CA ASN A 317 -10.44 -19.88 -17.07
C ASN A 317 -11.24 -20.11 -15.77
N SER A 318 -11.33 -21.34 -15.27
CA SER A 318 -11.87 -21.65 -13.94
C SER A 318 -11.04 -21.01 -12.82
N VAL A 319 -9.71 -21.10 -12.89
CA VAL A 319 -8.79 -20.47 -11.93
C VAL A 319 -8.96 -18.94 -11.92
N LEU A 320 -8.94 -18.28 -13.08
CA LEU A 320 -9.15 -16.82 -13.19
C LEU A 320 -10.51 -16.39 -12.64
N THR A 321 -11.56 -17.19 -12.86
CA THR A 321 -12.89 -16.96 -12.27
C THR A 321 -12.86 -17.06 -10.74
N PHE A 322 -12.11 -18.03 -10.19
CA PHE A 322 -11.91 -18.14 -8.74
C PHE A 322 -11.17 -16.93 -8.17
N TYR A 323 -10.07 -16.47 -8.81
CA TYR A 323 -9.33 -15.27 -8.40
C TYR A 323 -10.23 -14.03 -8.39
N LYS A 324 -11.05 -13.82 -9.43
CA LYS A 324 -12.03 -12.71 -9.51
C LYS A 324 -13.00 -12.68 -8.33
N ASN A 325 -13.43 -13.86 -7.86
CA ASN A 325 -14.45 -13.98 -6.81
C ASN A 325 -13.86 -14.01 -5.39
N ASN A 326 -12.59 -14.40 -5.21
CA ASN A 326 -11.99 -14.65 -3.89
C ASN A 326 -10.74 -13.80 -3.57
N ASN A 327 -10.18 -13.07 -4.55
CA ASN A 327 -8.91 -12.34 -4.46
C ASN A 327 -7.73 -13.18 -3.91
N ARG A 328 -7.69 -14.47 -4.27
CA ARG A 328 -6.64 -15.44 -3.89
C ARG A 328 -6.67 -16.64 -4.85
N PRO A 329 -5.62 -17.49 -4.89
CA PRO A 329 -5.68 -18.75 -5.62
C PRO A 329 -6.70 -19.73 -5.02
N PRO A 330 -7.26 -20.63 -5.85
CA PRO A 330 -7.88 -21.86 -5.35
C PRO A 330 -6.81 -22.81 -4.80
N THR A 331 -7.16 -23.66 -3.83
CA THR A 331 -6.25 -24.69 -3.32
C THR A 331 -6.10 -25.86 -4.31
N TYR A 332 -7.12 -26.09 -5.13
CA TYR A 332 -7.16 -27.00 -6.27
C TYR A 332 -8.32 -26.64 -7.23
N VAL A 333 -8.32 -27.21 -8.43
CA VAL A 333 -9.52 -27.34 -9.28
C VAL A 333 -9.79 -28.82 -9.60
N THR A 334 -11.01 -29.17 -9.99
CA THR A 334 -11.33 -30.56 -10.37
C THR A 334 -11.08 -30.79 -11.86
N VAL A 335 -10.29 -31.82 -12.20
CA VAL A 335 -10.06 -32.29 -13.57
C VAL A 335 -10.21 -33.80 -13.60
N ASN A 336 -11.06 -34.34 -14.48
CA ASN A 336 -11.30 -35.79 -14.63
C ASN A 336 -11.56 -36.51 -13.28
N GLY A 337 -12.31 -35.88 -12.37
CA GLY A 337 -12.61 -36.41 -11.03
C GLY A 337 -11.47 -36.31 -10.00
N LYS A 338 -10.29 -35.77 -10.35
CA LYS A 338 -9.14 -35.57 -9.46
C LYS A 338 -8.96 -34.10 -9.09
N LYS A 339 -8.34 -33.85 -7.93
CA LYS A 339 -7.94 -32.50 -7.47
C LYS A 339 -6.60 -32.13 -8.09
N PHE A 340 -6.60 -31.18 -9.01
CA PHE A 340 -5.39 -30.60 -9.60
C PHE A 340 -4.94 -29.43 -8.72
N GLY A 341 -3.81 -29.60 -8.02
CA GLY A 341 -3.36 -28.68 -6.97
C GLY A 341 -2.67 -27.44 -7.51
N TYR A 342 -2.76 -26.35 -6.74
CA TYR A 342 -2.23 -25.03 -7.08
C TYR A 342 -0.79 -25.01 -7.65
N TYR A 343 0.18 -25.64 -6.99
CA TYR A 343 1.57 -25.64 -7.45
C TYR A 343 1.79 -26.52 -8.69
N ASN A 344 0.98 -27.58 -8.86
CA ASN A 344 0.99 -28.43 -10.06
C ASN A 344 0.38 -27.68 -11.27
N ILE A 345 -0.65 -26.87 -11.05
CA ILE A 345 -1.19 -25.94 -12.06
C ILE A 345 -0.11 -24.93 -12.47
N ILE A 346 0.57 -24.28 -11.51
CA ILE A 346 1.71 -23.37 -11.77
C ILE A 346 2.74 -24.07 -12.66
N TYR A 347 3.23 -25.23 -12.23
CA TYR A 347 4.23 -26.01 -12.95
C TYR A 347 3.81 -26.38 -14.38
N CYS A 348 2.55 -26.77 -14.59
CA CYS A 348 2.02 -27.06 -15.91
C CYS A 348 1.90 -25.81 -16.80
N TYR A 349 1.55 -24.65 -16.26
CA TYR A 349 1.60 -23.39 -17.00
C TYR A 349 3.03 -22.94 -17.33
N SER A 350 3.98 -23.14 -16.42
CA SER A 350 5.40 -22.88 -16.66
C SER A 350 5.96 -23.68 -17.83
N LYS A 351 5.71 -24.99 -17.88
CA LYS A 351 6.08 -25.86 -19.02
C LYS A 351 5.43 -25.42 -20.34
N ILE A 352 4.16 -25.01 -20.31
CA ILE A 352 3.45 -24.57 -21.52
C ILE A 352 4.11 -23.32 -22.13
N LEU A 353 4.50 -22.35 -21.28
CA LEU A 353 5.13 -21.10 -21.70
C LEU A 353 6.61 -21.25 -22.10
N ASP A 354 7.32 -22.20 -21.50
CA ASP A 354 8.70 -22.51 -21.87
C ASP A 354 8.80 -23.00 -23.33
N VAL A 355 7.94 -23.94 -23.73
CA VAL A 355 7.99 -24.49 -25.10
C VAL A 355 7.17 -23.68 -26.12
N SER A 356 6.48 -22.61 -25.70
CA SER A 356 5.68 -21.76 -26.57
C SER A 356 6.49 -20.75 -27.40
N THR A 357 5.85 -20.22 -28.44
CA THR A 357 6.24 -18.98 -29.13
C THR A 357 5.08 -17.97 -29.05
N THR A 358 5.25 -16.78 -29.64
CA THR A 358 4.18 -15.79 -29.82
C THR A 358 2.98 -16.30 -30.65
N SER A 359 3.14 -17.40 -31.39
CA SER A 359 2.12 -17.99 -32.28
C SER A 359 1.84 -19.48 -32.04
N TYR A 360 2.60 -20.16 -31.17
CA TYR A 360 2.53 -21.60 -30.94
C TYR A 360 2.37 -21.93 -29.45
N LEU A 361 1.49 -22.88 -29.15
CA LEU A 361 1.37 -23.56 -27.86
C LEU A 361 1.48 -25.07 -28.07
N PRO A 362 2.04 -25.83 -27.11
CA PRO A 362 2.03 -27.29 -27.17
C PRO A 362 0.60 -27.82 -27.12
N ALA A 363 0.28 -28.84 -27.94
CA ALA A 363 -1.05 -29.42 -28.03
C ALA A 363 -1.49 -30.16 -26.75
N THR A 364 -0.53 -30.59 -25.93
CA THR A 364 -0.71 -31.30 -24.67
C THR A 364 0.32 -30.85 -23.63
N THR A 365 0.06 -31.12 -22.34
CA THR A 365 1.04 -31.04 -21.26
C THR A 365 0.96 -32.29 -20.39
N LYS A 366 2.12 -32.83 -19.98
CA LYS A 366 2.18 -33.95 -19.04
C LYS A 366 2.05 -33.42 -17.61
N VAL A 367 1.01 -33.85 -16.91
CA VAL A 367 0.80 -33.64 -15.47
C VAL A 367 1.42 -34.83 -14.74
N TYR A 368 1.92 -34.60 -13.53
CA TYR A 368 2.49 -35.63 -12.67
C TYR A 368 1.79 -35.59 -11.31
N ASN A 369 1.98 -36.64 -10.50
CA ASN A 369 1.77 -36.51 -9.06
C ASN A 369 2.73 -35.45 -8.50
N TRP A 370 2.23 -34.57 -7.63
CA TRP A 370 3.04 -33.52 -7.01
C TRP A 370 4.28 -34.06 -6.29
N THR A 371 4.18 -35.20 -5.58
CA THR A 371 5.33 -35.83 -4.90
C THR A 371 6.37 -36.42 -5.86
N SER A 372 6.02 -36.56 -7.15
CA SER A 372 6.94 -36.97 -8.23
C SER A 372 7.56 -35.79 -8.97
N ILE A 373 7.20 -34.55 -8.62
CA ILE A 373 7.90 -33.34 -9.06
C ILE A 373 8.79 -32.85 -7.91
N HIS A 374 8.20 -32.83 -6.70
CA HIS A 374 8.78 -32.26 -5.51
C HIS A 374 8.88 -33.33 -4.40
N PRO A 375 9.79 -34.31 -4.50
CA PRO A 375 9.94 -35.37 -3.51
C PRO A 375 10.41 -34.85 -2.14
N THR A 376 9.84 -35.41 -1.07
CA THR A 376 10.19 -35.06 0.32
C THR A 376 11.66 -35.34 0.69
N VAL A 377 12.31 -36.27 -0.04
CA VAL A 377 13.75 -36.57 0.09
C VAL A 377 14.40 -36.69 -1.29
N ALA A 378 15.57 -36.09 -1.47
CA ALA A 378 16.28 -36.04 -2.75
C ALA A 378 16.61 -37.44 -3.31
N THR A 379 16.90 -38.40 -2.42
CA THR A 379 17.24 -39.80 -2.74
C THR A 379 16.11 -40.60 -3.38
N ALA A 380 14.88 -40.06 -3.42
CA ALA A 380 13.80 -40.62 -4.24
C ALA A 380 14.07 -40.49 -5.76
N ARG A 381 14.99 -39.61 -6.17
CA ARG A 381 15.45 -39.46 -7.56
C ARG A 381 16.46 -40.55 -7.91
N ALA A 382 16.21 -41.29 -8.99
CA ALA A 382 17.20 -42.18 -9.58
C ALA A 382 18.20 -41.37 -10.43
N ILE A 383 19.50 -41.65 -10.27
CA ILE A 383 20.59 -40.99 -11.01
C ILE A 383 21.08 -41.91 -12.12
N TYR A 384 21.30 -41.35 -13.30
CA TYR A 384 21.72 -42.04 -14.51
C TYR A 384 22.97 -41.38 -15.10
N ILE A 385 24.09 -42.09 -15.13
CA ILE A 385 25.40 -41.54 -15.52
C ILE A 385 25.73 -41.91 -16.98
N SER A 386 26.08 -40.92 -17.80
CA SER A 386 26.67 -41.09 -19.14
C SER A 386 28.09 -40.50 -19.18
N SER A 387 29.01 -41.07 -19.98
CA SER A 387 30.34 -40.48 -20.20
C SER A 387 30.70 -40.48 -21.68
N ASP A 388 31.20 -39.34 -22.17
CA ASP A 388 31.49 -39.11 -23.59
C ASP A 388 32.82 -39.72 -24.07
N ASN A 389 33.27 -40.82 -23.45
CA ASN A 389 34.56 -41.51 -23.69
C ASN A 389 35.77 -40.56 -23.60
N ILE A 390 35.91 -39.92 -22.44
CA ILE A 390 36.81 -38.79 -22.17
C ILE A 390 38.29 -39.17 -22.23
N TYR A 391 38.64 -40.36 -21.76
CA TYR A 391 40.02 -40.84 -21.72
C TYR A 391 40.22 -42.16 -22.46
N SER A 392 39.39 -43.14 -22.11
CA SER A 392 39.25 -44.44 -22.78
C SER A 392 38.12 -45.20 -22.12
N ASN A 393 37.48 -46.11 -22.85
CA ASN A 393 36.32 -46.86 -22.35
C ASN A 393 36.56 -47.51 -20.97
N THR A 394 37.77 -48.02 -20.70
CA THR A 394 38.17 -48.60 -19.41
C THR A 394 38.35 -47.56 -18.30
N LYS A 395 39.00 -46.42 -18.60
CA LYS A 395 39.21 -45.32 -17.61
C LYS A 395 37.88 -44.65 -17.24
N ASP A 396 37.05 -44.37 -18.24
CA ASP A 396 35.70 -43.85 -18.07
C ASP A 396 34.82 -44.82 -17.25
N LYS A 397 34.90 -46.14 -17.50
CA LYS A 397 34.19 -47.16 -16.70
C LYS A 397 34.59 -47.11 -15.23
N ALA A 398 35.87 -46.98 -14.93
CA ALA A 398 36.35 -46.86 -13.55
C ALA A 398 35.86 -45.55 -12.89
N PHE A 399 35.93 -44.42 -13.59
CA PHE A 399 35.53 -43.11 -13.05
C PHE A 399 34.01 -43.01 -12.83
N VAL A 400 33.19 -43.49 -13.77
CA VAL A 400 31.73 -43.61 -13.59
C VAL A 400 31.39 -44.52 -12.40
N SER A 401 32.11 -45.63 -12.23
CA SER A 401 31.91 -46.54 -11.10
C SER A 401 32.28 -45.88 -9.76
N GLN A 402 33.33 -45.06 -9.72
CA GLN A 402 33.71 -44.29 -8.53
C GLN A 402 32.60 -43.29 -8.13
N ILE A 403 32.05 -42.55 -9.10
CA ILE A 403 30.94 -41.60 -8.85
C ILE A 403 29.69 -42.35 -8.39
N LYS A 404 29.38 -43.49 -9.01
CA LYS A 404 28.26 -44.37 -8.63
C LYS A 404 28.36 -44.81 -7.17
N SER A 405 29.48 -45.41 -6.76
CA SER A 405 29.68 -45.84 -5.37
C SER A 405 29.56 -44.69 -4.36
N LEU A 406 30.08 -43.51 -4.70
CA LEU A 406 29.99 -42.32 -3.84
C LEU A 406 28.55 -41.78 -3.69
N LEU A 407 27.71 -41.90 -4.73
CA LEU A 407 26.28 -41.53 -4.68
C LEU A 407 25.42 -42.59 -3.98
N GLU A 408 25.73 -43.88 -4.16
CA GLU A 408 25.05 -44.97 -3.48
C GLU A 408 25.35 -44.96 -1.96
N ALA A 409 26.57 -44.58 -1.58
CA ALA A 409 26.94 -44.25 -0.19
C ALA A 409 26.23 -43.00 0.38
N LYS A 410 25.48 -42.26 -0.44
CA LYS A 410 24.55 -41.19 -0.03
C LYS A 410 23.06 -41.58 -0.16
N GLY A 411 22.78 -42.85 -0.45
CA GLY A 411 21.42 -43.42 -0.48
C GLY A 411 20.67 -43.22 -1.81
N PHE A 412 21.34 -42.76 -2.88
CA PHE A 412 20.71 -42.67 -4.20
C PHE A 412 20.70 -44.02 -4.91
N LYS A 413 19.70 -44.26 -5.78
CA LYS A 413 19.72 -45.37 -6.75
C LYS A 413 20.46 -44.90 -8.01
N VAL A 414 21.52 -45.60 -8.41
CA VAL A 414 22.42 -45.11 -9.47
C VAL A 414 22.67 -46.14 -10.56
N TYR A 415 22.48 -45.72 -11.81
CA TYR A 415 22.60 -46.53 -13.02
C TYR A 415 23.61 -45.92 -13.99
N THR A 416 24.25 -46.75 -14.80
CA THR A 416 25.10 -46.31 -15.93
C THR A 416 24.30 -46.45 -17.22
N LEU A 417 24.21 -45.38 -18.02
CA LEU A 417 23.53 -45.38 -19.31
C LEU A 417 24.41 -45.91 -20.44
N GLY A 418 25.67 -45.49 -20.46
CA GLY A 418 26.59 -45.77 -21.55
C GLY A 418 27.87 -44.96 -21.45
N ILE A 419 28.90 -45.43 -22.14
CA ILE A 419 30.21 -44.79 -22.22
C ILE A 419 30.62 -44.81 -23.68
N GLY A 420 30.63 -43.64 -24.31
CA GLY A 420 30.71 -43.45 -25.76
C GLY A 420 30.03 -42.16 -26.22
N PRO A 421 30.25 -41.75 -27.48
CA PRO A 421 29.69 -40.53 -28.03
C PRO A 421 28.16 -40.57 -28.08
N ASN A 422 27.50 -39.40 -28.03
CA ASN A 422 26.03 -39.22 -28.04
C ASN A 422 25.28 -39.78 -26.79
N THR A 423 25.95 -40.48 -25.87
CA THR A 423 25.27 -41.17 -24.73
C THR A 423 24.53 -40.22 -23.79
N HIS A 424 24.78 -38.91 -23.87
CA HIS A 424 24.10 -37.85 -23.14
C HIS A 424 22.69 -37.50 -23.64
N ASN A 425 22.28 -37.93 -24.84
CA ASN A 425 20.92 -37.64 -25.36
C ASN A 425 20.09 -38.89 -25.64
N THR A 426 20.71 -40.05 -25.86
CA THR A 426 20.02 -41.29 -26.30
C THR A 426 18.87 -41.71 -25.37
N ALA A 427 19.09 -41.75 -24.05
CA ALA A 427 18.09 -42.22 -23.09
C ALA A 427 16.93 -41.22 -22.87
N ILE A 428 17.18 -39.93 -23.13
CA ILE A 428 16.14 -38.89 -23.14
C ILE A 428 15.31 -39.05 -24.42
N TRP A 429 15.94 -39.13 -25.60
CA TRP A 429 15.24 -39.27 -26.88
C TRP A 429 14.42 -40.57 -26.98
N ALA A 430 14.95 -41.69 -26.49
CA ALA A 430 14.22 -42.96 -26.40
C ALA A 430 13.13 -42.98 -25.30
N GLY A 431 13.09 -41.96 -24.42
CA GLY A 431 12.12 -41.85 -23.33
C GLY A 431 12.27 -42.89 -22.21
N THR A 432 13.38 -43.65 -22.19
CA THR A 432 13.58 -44.82 -21.31
C THR A 432 13.88 -44.46 -19.86
N LEU A 433 14.34 -43.23 -19.58
CA LEU A 433 14.49 -42.74 -18.22
C LEU A 433 13.12 -42.59 -17.52
N PRO A 434 12.97 -42.97 -16.24
CA PRO A 434 11.75 -42.71 -15.50
C PRO A 434 11.49 -41.21 -15.32
N ASP A 435 10.25 -40.84 -15.01
CA ASP A 435 9.93 -39.46 -14.63
C ASP A 435 10.71 -39.06 -13.37
N ASN A 436 11.06 -37.77 -13.26
CA ASN A 436 11.86 -37.20 -12.17
C ASN A 436 13.32 -37.73 -12.04
N ALA A 437 13.78 -38.54 -12.99
CA ALA A 437 15.17 -38.99 -13.06
C ALA A 437 16.15 -37.80 -13.15
N VAL A 438 17.38 -38.03 -12.71
CA VAL A 438 18.51 -37.11 -12.84
C VAL A 438 19.54 -37.75 -13.75
N GLN A 439 19.85 -37.12 -14.88
CA GLN A 439 20.96 -37.54 -15.71
C GLN A 439 22.21 -36.73 -15.35
N LEU A 440 23.29 -37.43 -15.02
CA LEU A 440 24.63 -36.87 -14.90
C LEU A 440 25.39 -37.19 -16.19
N SER A 441 25.78 -36.17 -16.95
CA SER A 441 26.55 -36.37 -18.18
C SER A 441 27.95 -35.79 -18.04
N LEU A 442 28.94 -36.69 -18.16
CA LEU A 442 30.36 -36.37 -18.08
C LEU A 442 30.90 -36.09 -19.49
N PHE A 443 31.57 -34.96 -19.67
CA PHE A 443 32.10 -34.53 -20.97
C PHE A 443 33.58 -34.15 -20.89
N GLY A 444 34.34 -34.52 -21.92
CA GLY A 444 35.76 -34.18 -22.05
C GLY A 444 35.97 -32.74 -22.56
N GLY A 445 35.19 -32.32 -23.55
CA GLY A 445 35.12 -30.94 -24.05
C GLY A 445 33.83 -30.25 -23.62
N ALA A 446 33.74 -28.94 -23.88
CA ALA A 446 32.46 -28.23 -23.91
C ALA A 446 32.17 -27.85 -25.36
N ASP A 447 31.07 -28.35 -25.92
CA ASP A 447 30.67 -28.12 -27.32
C ASP A 447 29.35 -27.32 -27.40
N ALA A 448 29.30 -26.38 -28.35
CA ALA A 448 28.12 -25.62 -28.67
C ALA A 448 27.02 -26.48 -29.35
N GLY A 449 27.36 -27.53 -30.08
CA GLY A 449 26.42 -28.49 -30.68
C GLY A 449 25.63 -29.27 -29.64
N VAL A 450 26.31 -29.86 -28.66
CA VAL A 450 25.71 -30.52 -27.48
C VAL A 450 24.80 -29.55 -26.71
N ILE A 451 25.26 -28.32 -26.42
CA ILE A 451 24.44 -27.31 -25.74
C ILE A 451 23.22 -26.90 -26.60
N TYR A 452 23.35 -26.89 -27.93
CA TYR A 452 22.25 -26.60 -28.84
C TYR A 452 21.18 -27.70 -28.84
N ASP A 453 21.54 -28.98 -28.98
CA ASP A 453 20.60 -30.11 -29.00
C ASP A 453 19.70 -30.11 -27.76
N VAL A 454 20.31 -30.08 -26.58
CA VAL A 454 19.59 -30.14 -25.30
C VAL A 454 18.70 -28.91 -25.05
N CYS A 455 19.02 -27.76 -25.64
CA CYS A 455 18.20 -26.56 -25.56
C CYS A 455 17.11 -26.48 -26.66
N THR A 456 17.03 -27.45 -27.59
CA THR A 456 15.95 -27.47 -28.56
C THR A 456 14.58 -27.67 -27.89
N ARG A 457 13.54 -27.01 -28.44
CA ARG A 457 12.14 -27.22 -27.99
C ARG A 457 11.68 -28.67 -28.12
N SER A 458 12.30 -29.46 -28.99
CA SER A 458 12.05 -30.88 -29.13
C SER A 458 12.65 -31.66 -27.96
N TYR A 459 13.95 -31.49 -27.68
CA TYR A 459 14.62 -32.16 -26.56
C TYR A 459 13.96 -31.81 -25.23
N MET A 460 13.71 -30.53 -24.95
CA MET A 460 13.08 -30.10 -23.69
C MET A 460 11.70 -30.71 -23.46
N ARG A 461 10.91 -30.93 -24.53
CA ARG A 461 9.62 -31.64 -24.43
C ARG A 461 9.79 -33.12 -24.10
N THR A 462 10.85 -33.78 -24.59
CA THR A 462 11.13 -35.20 -24.34
C THR A 462 11.79 -35.43 -22.97
N LYS A 463 12.72 -34.56 -22.56
CA LYS A 463 13.29 -34.44 -21.20
C LYS A 463 12.19 -34.37 -20.16
N ALA A 464 11.17 -33.54 -20.42
CA ALA A 464 10.02 -33.35 -19.55
C ALA A 464 10.43 -32.92 -18.13
N ASN A 465 10.09 -33.66 -17.05
CA ASN A 465 10.46 -33.28 -15.68
C ASN A 465 11.81 -33.84 -15.19
N ARG A 466 12.61 -34.43 -16.07
CA ARG A 466 13.91 -35.02 -15.71
C ARG A 466 14.97 -33.93 -15.64
N LEU A 467 15.85 -34.00 -14.64
CA LEU A 467 16.99 -33.08 -14.52
C LEU A 467 18.16 -33.60 -15.35
N VAL A 468 18.98 -32.71 -15.89
CA VAL A 468 20.23 -33.05 -16.58
C VAL A 468 21.32 -32.10 -16.07
N PHE A 469 22.40 -32.66 -15.55
CA PHE A 469 23.53 -31.94 -14.96
C PHE A 469 24.81 -32.25 -15.72
N PHE A 470 25.54 -31.19 -16.10
CA PHE A 470 26.70 -31.29 -16.98
C PHE A 470 27.99 -31.19 -16.16
N ALA A 471 28.83 -32.23 -16.23
CA ALA A 471 30.14 -32.22 -15.60
C ALA A 471 31.22 -32.18 -16.68
N PHE A 472 31.85 -31.01 -16.85
CA PHE A 472 32.93 -30.79 -17.80
C PHE A 472 34.29 -31.05 -17.13
N ASN A 473 35.18 -31.78 -17.79
CA ASN A 473 36.50 -32.08 -17.25
C ASN A 473 37.39 -30.83 -17.27
N ALA A 474 37.83 -30.36 -16.09
CA ALA A 474 38.55 -29.09 -15.96
C ALA A 474 39.92 -29.07 -16.65
N ASN A 475 40.48 -30.23 -17.01
CA ASN A 475 41.78 -30.32 -17.67
C ASN A 475 41.71 -30.24 -19.20
N THR A 476 40.52 -30.41 -19.79
CA THR A 476 40.33 -30.57 -21.25
C THR A 476 39.19 -29.73 -21.83
N ALA A 477 38.20 -29.33 -21.03
CA ALA A 477 37.07 -28.53 -21.51
C ALA A 477 37.35 -27.02 -21.42
N LYS A 478 37.12 -26.29 -22.52
CA LYS A 478 37.07 -24.81 -22.54
C LYS A 478 36.06 -24.32 -21.49
N ASN A 479 36.45 -23.36 -20.66
CA ASN A 479 35.57 -22.83 -19.62
C ASN A 479 34.48 -21.94 -20.23
N ILE A 480 33.21 -22.35 -20.11
CA ILE A 480 32.04 -21.62 -20.63
C ILE A 480 31.54 -20.50 -19.70
N THR A 481 32.03 -20.46 -18.47
CA THR A 481 31.56 -19.53 -17.43
C THR A 481 32.01 -18.10 -17.72
N GLY A 482 31.07 -17.19 -17.97
CA GLY A 482 31.36 -15.82 -18.42
C GLY A 482 31.92 -15.73 -19.84
N LEU A 483 31.97 -16.83 -20.60
CA LEU A 483 32.50 -16.86 -21.95
C LEU A 483 31.57 -16.07 -22.90
N SER A 484 32.14 -15.22 -23.75
CA SER A 484 31.36 -14.44 -24.72
C SER A 484 30.79 -15.31 -25.85
N TRP A 485 31.61 -16.25 -26.36
CA TRP A 485 31.27 -17.13 -27.47
C TRP A 485 31.95 -18.50 -27.31
N LEU A 486 31.17 -19.58 -27.53
CA LEU A 486 31.68 -20.93 -27.73
C LEU A 486 31.40 -21.34 -29.18
N GLU A 487 32.44 -21.76 -29.88
CA GLU A 487 32.41 -22.15 -31.28
C GLU A 487 31.74 -23.52 -31.46
N ARG A 488 31.25 -23.79 -32.67
CA ARG A 488 30.82 -25.14 -33.08
C ARG A 488 32.04 -26.06 -33.15
N ALA A 489 32.00 -27.24 -32.52
CA ALA A 489 33.06 -28.24 -32.67
C ALA A 489 33.19 -28.72 -34.13
N HIS A 490 34.40 -29.18 -34.49
CA HIS A 490 34.70 -29.69 -35.84
C HIS A 490 33.96 -31.00 -36.16
N ASP A 491 33.67 -31.79 -35.13
CA ASP A 491 33.04 -33.10 -35.13
C ASP A 491 31.55 -33.07 -34.71
N ASP A 492 31.00 -31.89 -34.39
CA ASP A 492 29.56 -31.73 -34.08
C ASP A 492 28.70 -32.22 -35.26
N ASN A 493 27.81 -33.17 -34.95
CA ASN A 493 26.83 -33.78 -35.85
C ASN A 493 25.36 -33.53 -35.38
N TYR A 494 25.18 -32.76 -34.30
CA TYR A 494 23.90 -32.44 -33.66
C TYR A 494 23.29 -31.16 -34.23
N SER A 495 24.12 -30.16 -34.57
CA SER A 495 23.65 -28.87 -35.09
C SER A 495 23.69 -28.80 -36.63
N PRO A 496 22.80 -28.01 -37.27
CA PRO A 496 22.86 -27.75 -38.71
C PRO A 496 24.21 -27.16 -39.16
N SER A 497 24.65 -27.45 -40.39
CA SER A 497 25.94 -26.95 -40.94
C SER A 497 26.03 -25.41 -41.03
N SER A 498 24.90 -24.70 -40.99
CA SER A 498 24.83 -23.24 -40.89
C SER A 498 25.15 -22.69 -39.49
N PHE A 499 25.06 -23.51 -38.44
CA PHE A 499 25.43 -23.16 -37.07
C PHE A 499 26.93 -22.87 -36.96
N LYS A 500 27.31 -22.01 -35.99
CA LYS A 500 28.69 -21.54 -35.80
C LYS A 500 29.13 -21.50 -34.32
N GLY A 501 28.21 -21.67 -33.38
CA GLY A 501 28.47 -21.51 -31.96
C GLY A 501 27.31 -20.88 -31.18
N ILE A 502 27.54 -20.62 -29.90
CA ILE A 502 26.58 -20.01 -28.95
C ILE A 502 27.23 -18.81 -28.26
N ALA A 503 26.50 -17.70 -28.21
CA ALA A 503 26.85 -16.55 -27.37
C ALA A 503 26.42 -16.79 -25.92
N HIS A 504 27.28 -16.47 -24.96
CA HIS A 504 27.06 -16.65 -23.51
C HIS A 504 26.55 -18.07 -23.12
N PRO A 505 27.27 -19.13 -23.53
CA PRO A 505 26.86 -20.54 -23.39
C PRO A 505 26.45 -20.96 -21.98
N ASP A 506 27.10 -20.43 -20.94
CA ASP A 506 26.74 -20.71 -19.55
C ASP A 506 25.36 -20.17 -19.18
N THR A 507 25.07 -18.91 -19.52
CA THR A 507 23.75 -18.29 -19.31
C THR A 507 22.70 -18.92 -20.21
N TYR A 508 23.06 -19.29 -21.44
CA TYR A 508 22.17 -19.97 -22.39
C TYR A 508 21.74 -21.34 -21.85
N LEU A 509 22.69 -22.15 -21.36
CA LEU A 509 22.42 -23.46 -20.76
C LEU A 509 21.56 -23.32 -19.48
N LYS A 510 21.90 -22.38 -18.59
CA LYS A 510 21.15 -22.09 -17.35
C LYS A 510 19.74 -21.57 -17.61
N ASN A 511 19.55 -20.74 -18.63
CA ASN A 511 18.24 -20.22 -19.03
C ASN A 511 17.28 -21.33 -19.53
N HIS A 512 17.77 -22.49 -19.98
CA HIS A 512 16.94 -23.63 -20.39
C HIS A 512 16.71 -24.67 -19.27
N GLY A 513 17.20 -24.43 -18.05
CA GLY A 513 16.98 -25.33 -16.91
C GLY A 513 17.94 -26.51 -16.84
N TYR A 514 19.21 -26.20 -17.05
CA TYR A 514 20.36 -27.07 -16.87
C TYR A 514 21.36 -26.36 -15.96
N ASP A 515 22.06 -27.10 -15.11
CA ASP A 515 23.22 -26.55 -14.39
C ASP A 515 24.45 -27.42 -14.67
N TYR A 516 25.63 -26.83 -14.43
CA TYR A 516 26.90 -27.43 -14.83
C TYR A 516 28.03 -27.12 -13.85
N MET A 517 29.09 -27.90 -13.93
CA MET A 517 30.34 -27.67 -13.21
C MET A 517 31.58 -28.03 -14.03
N TYR A 518 32.73 -27.55 -13.56
CA TYR A 518 34.05 -28.05 -13.95
C TYR A 518 34.60 -28.92 -12.83
N TYR A 519 35.09 -30.13 -13.16
CA TYR A 519 35.56 -31.10 -12.17
C TYR A 519 37.03 -31.49 -12.36
N THR A 520 37.70 -31.77 -11.24
CA THR A 520 38.99 -32.50 -11.18
C THR A 520 38.88 -33.83 -10.43
N SER A 521 37.74 -34.13 -9.78
CA SER A 521 37.52 -35.37 -9.03
C SER A 521 36.04 -35.80 -8.95
N ALA A 522 35.81 -37.09 -8.73
CA ALA A 522 34.46 -37.66 -8.52
C ALA A 522 33.73 -37.04 -7.32
N SER A 523 34.44 -36.72 -6.23
CA SER A 523 33.85 -36.17 -4.99
C SER A 523 33.23 -34.77 -5.20
N GLN A 524 33.86 -33.94 -6.04
CA GLN A 524 33.28 -32.64 -6.43
C GLN A 524 31.98 -32.82 -7.23
N ILE A 525 31.94 -33.78 -8.15
CA ILE A 525 30.74 -34.10 -8.95
C ILE A 525 29.60 -34.50 -8.03
N VAL A 526 29.84 -35.43 -7.10
CA VAL A 526 28.82 -35.87 -6.13
C VAL A 526 28.32 -34.71 -5.26
N THR A 527 29.24 -33.85 -4.78
CA THR A 527 28.88 -32.70 -3.94
C THR A 527 28.01 -31.68 -4.69
N ALA A 528 28.37 -31.35 -5.93
CA ALA A 528 27.64 -30.39 -6.74
C ALA A 528 26.30 -30.95 -7.26
N LEU A 529 26.28 -32.22 -7.69
CA LEU A 529 25.07 -32.88 -8.17
C LEU A 529 24.01 -32.99 -7.07
N ILE A 530 24.40 -33.39 -5.85
CA ILE A 530 23.46 -33.46 -4.72
C ILE A 530 22.84 -32.08 -4.45
N LYS A 531 23.65 -31.02 -4.41
CA LYS A 531 23.19 -29.63 -4.23
C LYS A 531 22.22 -29.13 -5.32
N TYR A 532 22.30 -29.69 -6.54
CA TYR A 532 21.43 -29.31 -7.66
C TYR A 532 20.03 -29.99 -7.61
N ILE A 533 19.87 -31.04 -6.81
CA ILE A 533 18.67 -31.91 -6.80
C ILE A 533 17.97 -32.06 -5.45
N SER A 534 18.46 -31.35 -4.42
CA SER A 534 18.09 -31.48 -3.00
C SER A 534 17.13 -30.41 -2.48
#